data_AF-A0A562WJF0-F1
#
_entry.id   AF-A0A562WJF0-F1
#
_cell.length_a   1.000
_cell.length_b   1.000
_cell.length_c   1.000
_cell.angle_alpha   90.00
_cell.angle_beta   90.00
_cell.angle_gamma   90.00
#
_symmetry.space_group_name_H-M   'P 1'
#
loop_
_entity.id
_entity.type
_entity.pdbx_description
1 polymer ?
#
loop_
_entity_poly.entity_id
_entity_poly.type
_entity_poly.pdbx_seq_one_letter_code
_entity_poly.pdbx_strand_id
1 'polypeptide(L)'
;MWFPGCGWITRMSPSLPRFGDDSVRMWVTAVPAVGPDEVNIVLGVDILGGVDEQLAGALFNYGHEGEEGVFYLLPGDLWARAEVVGDRLVVRLVTSAQRVTEAVRHLDEEFRRIVTGLASEELPDGRVTVLRREIVIDPAALADQVGLLPGPGHRAALSPEGDPCGDRLRPVLAIDHEGPATLERLVAALGDDEASVMVVGAD
;
A
#
# COMPACT_ATOMS: atom_id res chain seq x y z
N MET A 1 23.13 35.52 26.51
CA MET A 1 22.84 34.08 26.67
C MET A 1 22.75 33.53 25.27
N TRP A 2 23.78 32.80 24.83
CA TRP A 2 23.90 32.26 23.47
C TRP A 2 23.18 30.91 23.43
N PHE A 3 22.28 30.71 22.47
CA PHE A 3 21.80 29.38 22.08
C PHE A 3 22.49 28.99 20.77
N PRO A 4 23.31 27.93 20.72
CA PRO A 4 23.84 27.42 19.47
C PRO A 4 22.74 26.63 18.75
N GLY A 5 22.65 26.84 17.44
CA GLY A 5 21.59 26.34 16.58
C GLY A 5 21.53 24.82 16.48
N CYS A 6 20.30 24.31 16.48
CA CYS A 6 19.96 22.99 15.99
C CYS A 6 20.09 22.97 14.45
N GLY A 7 21.31 22.72 13.96
CA GLY A 7 21.52 22.33 12.58
C GLY A 7 21.29 20.83 12.43
N TRP A 8 20.04 20.41 12.21
CA TRP A 8 19.76 19.09 11.65
C TRP A 8 19.83 19.21 10.13
N ILE A 9 21.04 19.32 9.60
CA ILE A 9 21.30 18.97 8.20
C ILE A 9 21.90 17.58 8.24
N THR A 10 21.05 16.57 8.13
CA THR A 10 21.45 15.26 7.62
C THR A 10 20.78 15.10 6.27
N ARG A 11 21.41 15.68 5.24
CA ARG A 11 21.06 15.49 3.84
C ARG A 11 21.41 14.04 3.46
N MET A 12 20.36 13.25 3.21
CA MET A 12 20.24 12.11 2.29
C MET A 12 21.29 10.99 2.34
N SER A 13 20.81 9.77 2.58
CA SER A 13 21.07 8.68 1.65
C SER A 13 19.72 8.08 1.26
N PRO A 14 19.30 8.16 -0.01
CA PRO A 14 18.11 7.45 -0.44
C PRO A 14 18.49 5.97 -0.40
N SER A 15 17.96 5.20 0.55
CA SER A 15 17.80 3.77 0.32
C SER A 15 16.77 3.65 -0.81
N LEU A 16 17.28 3.78 -2.03
CA LEU A 16 16.63 3.34 -3.26
C LEU A 16 16.12 1.90 -3.07
N PRO A 17 15.11 1.50 -3.85
CA PRO A 17 14.41 0.25 -3.62
C PRO A 17 15.41 -0.89 -3.51
N ARG A 18 15.27 -1.73 -2.49
CA ARG A 18 16.08 -2.95 -2.40
C ARG A 18 15.85 -3.80 -3.64
N PHE A 19 14.62 -3.76 -4.14
CA PHE A 19 14.17 -4.21 -5.46
C PHE A 19 12.77 -3.65 -5.74
N GLY A 20 12.38 -3.56 -7.01
CA GLY A 20 11.11 -3.00 -7.44
C GLY A 20 11.13 -2.65 -8.92
N ASP A 21 9.97 -2.28 -9.45
CA ASP A 21 9.79 -1.95 -10.86
C ASP A 21 8.76 -0.82 -11.00
N ASP A 22 9.23 0.32 -11.53
CA ASP A 22 8.41 1.51 -11.72
C ASP A 22 7.29 1.30 -12.75
N SER A 23 7.49 0.41 -13.73
CA SER A 23 6.48 0.14 -14.77
C SER A 23 5.25 -0.56 -14.20
N VAL A 24 5.46 -1.38 -13.18
CA VAL A 24 4.38 -2.02 -12.41
C VAL A 24 4.10 -1.29 -11.10
N ARG A 25 4.73 -0.15 -10.81
CA ARG A 25 4.50 0.67 -9.60
C ARG A 25 4.48 -0.13 -8.29
N MET A 26 5.46 -1.00 -8.11
CA MET A 26 5.61 -1.83 -6.91
C MET A 26 7.07 -1.97 -6.50
N TRP A 27 7.34 -1.80 -5.21
CA TRP A 27 8.69 -1.78 -4.66
C TRP A 27 8.76 -2.41 -3.27
N VAL A 28 9.96 -2.85 -2.87
CA VAL A 28 10.28 -3.20 -1.49
C VAL A 28 11.37 -2.25 -0.99
N THR A 29 10.97 -1.35 -0.09
CA THR A 29 11.81 -0.21 0.31
C THR A 29 11.40 0.36 1.66
N ALA A 30 12.28 1.17 2.25
CA ALA A 30 11.90 2.04 3.36
C ALA A 30 11.20 3.31 2.82
N VAL A 31 10.19 3.78 3.55
CA VAL A 31 9.46 5.02 3.25
C VAL A 31 9.64 5.96 4.44
N PRO A 32 10.52 6.98 4.32
CA PRO A 32 10.87 7.82 5.46
C PRO A 32 9.72 8.54 6.16
N ALA A 33 8.67 8.90 5.41
CA ALA A 33 7.47 9.53 5.96
C ALA A 33 6.71 8.61 6.95
N VAL A 34 6.82 7.28 6.79
CA VAL A 34 6.12 6.28 7.62
C VAL A 34 7.06 5.69 8.67
N GLY A 35 8.32 5.48 8.29
CA GLY A 35 9.34 4.89 9.16
C GLY A 35 10.68 4.83 8.43
N PRO A 36 11.67 5.67 8.79
CA PRO A 36 12.91 5.86 8.01
C PRO A 36 13.75 4.61 7.82
N ASP A 37 13.66 3.65 8.73
CA ASP A 37 14.44 2.41 8.68
C ASP A 37 13.58 1.17 8.41
N GLU A 38 12.26 1.32 8.30
CA GLU A 38 11.35 0.19 8.15
C GLU A 38 11.13 -0.15 6.69
N VAL A 39 11.59 -1.34 6.27
CA VAL A 39 11.31 -1.88 4.94
C VAL A 39 9.87 -2.35 4.85
N ASN A 40 9.18 -1.88 3.82
CA ASN A 40 7.79 -2.14 3.51
C ASN A 40 7.65 -2.60 2.06
N ILE A 41 6.55 -3.29 1.78
CA ILE A 41 6.05 -3.45 0.41
C ILE A 41 5.27 -2.17 0.08
N VAL A 42 5.64 -1.50 -1.01
CA VAL A 42 5.03 -0.24 -1.45
C VAL A 42 4.33 -0.45 -2.78
N LEU A 43 3.07 -0.02 -2.87
CA LEU A 43 2.28 0.02 -4.08
C LEU A 43 1.95 1.46 -4.44
N GLY A 44 2.23 1.87 -5.68
CA GLY A 44 1.66 3.09 -6.24
C GLY A 44 0.27 2.80 -6.80
N VAL A 45 -0.69 3.67 -6.55
CA VAL A 45 -2.05 3.62 -7.09
C VAL A 45 -2.35 4.91 -7.83
N ASP A 46 -2.41 4.81 -9.16
CA ASP A 46 -2.73 5.94 -10.02
C ASP A 46 -4.25 6.14 -10.06
N ILE A 47 -4.75 7.17 -9.37
CA ILE A 47 -6.19 7.42 -9.26
C ILE A 47 -6.84 7.86 -10.58
N LEU A 48 -6.03 8.17 -11.59
CA LEU A 48 -6.47 8.46 -12.95
C LEU A 48 -6.18 7.30 -13.91
N GLY A 49 -5.63 6.19 -13.39
CA GLY A 49 -5.18 5.04 -14.14
C GLY A 49 -6.31 4.10 -14.54
N GLY A 50 -6.02 2.80 -14.53
CA GLY A 50 -6.97 1.75 -14.87
C GLY A 50 -8.16 1.70 -13.91
N VAL A 51 -9.22 0.98 -14.29
CA VAL A 51 -10.43 0.87 -13.46
C VAL A 51 -10.16 0.14 -12.13
N ASP A 52 -9.21 -0.79 -12.12
CA ASP A 52 -8.67 -1.43 -10.92
C ASP A 52 -7.99 -0.43 -9.98
N GLU A 53 -7.20 0.50 -10.51
CA GLU A 53 -6.55 1.56 -9.74
C GLU A 53 -7.55 2.60 -9.23
N GLN A 54 -8.52 2.98 -10.07
CA GLN A 54 -9.62 3.87 -9.67
C GLN A 54 -10.49 3.24 -8.58
N LEU A 55 -10.76 1.92 -8.65
CA LEU A 55 -11.48 1.20 -7.61
C LEU A 55 -10.65 1.13 -6.31
N ALA A 56 -9.35 0.86 -6.41
CA ALA A 56 -8.45 0.91 -5.26
C ALA A 56 -8.48 2.30 -4.61
N GLY A 57 -8.30 3.38 -5.38
CA GLY A 57 -8.37 4.75 -4.87
C GLY A 57 -9.73 5.10 -4.24
N ALA A 58 -10.84 4.63 -4.82
CA ALA A 58 -12.17 4.81 -4.22
C ALA A 58 -12.32 4.10 -2.86
N LEU A 59 -11.72 2.92 -2.69
CA LEU A 59 -11.67 2.21 -1.41
C LEU A 59 -10.74 2.89 -0.41
N PHE A 60 -9.68 3.57 -0.86
CA PHE A 60 -8.75 4.29 0.02
C PHE A 60 -9.43 5.51 0.66
N ASN A 61 -10.18 6.26 -0.15
CA ASN A 61 -11.00 7.40 0.29
C ASN A 61 -12.15 7.03 1.24
N TYR A 62 -12.40 5.73 1.45
CA TYR A 62 -13.36 5.25 2.44
C TYR A 62 -12.75 5.13 3.86
N GLY A 63 -11.42 5.15 3.98
CA GLY A 63 -10.72 5.03 5.26
C GLY A 63 -10.91 6.22 6.19
N HIS A 64 -10.64 5.98 7.47
CA HIS A 64 -10.59 7.06 8.45
C HIS A 64 -9.22 7.74 8.38
N GLU A 65 -9.23 9.07 8.23
CA GLU A 65 -8.02 9.87 8.37
C GLU A 65 -7.45 9.71 9.78
N GLY A 66 -6.16 9.41 9.83
CA GLY A 66 -5.40 9.12 11.04
C GLY A 66 -4.46 10.27 11.41
N GLU A 67 -3.15 10.01 11.37
CA GLU A 67 -2.16 11.09 11.39
C GLU A 67 -2.23 11.88 10.08
N GLU A 68 -1.67 13.09 10.05
CA GLU A 68 -1.68 13.97 8.86
C GLU A 68 -1.18 13.19 7.62
N GLY A 69 -2.06 13.02 6.62
CA GLY A 69 -1.77 12.30 5.38
C GLY A 69 -1.80 10.76 5.45
N VAL A 70 -2.17 10.16 6.59
CA VAL A 70 -2.22 8.70 6.80
C VAL A 70 -3.66 8.22 7.00
N PHE A 71 -4.12 7.29 6.17
CA PHE A 71 -5.46 6.69 6.28
C PHE A 71 -5.38 5.28 6.86
N TYR A 72 -6.23 5.01 7.85
CA TYR A 72 -6.42 3.68 8.43
C TYR A 72 -7.73 3.09 7.93
N LEU A 73 -7.66 1.89 7.36
CA LEU A 73 -8.85 1.12 6.99
C LEU A 73 -9.30 0.24 8.15
N LEU A 74 -10.61 0.03 8.24
CA LEU A 74 -11.15 -0.93 9.19
C LEU A 74 -10.74 -2.34 8.78
N PRO A 75 -10.55 -3.26 9.75
CA PRO A 75 -10.34 -4.69 9.50
C PRO A 75 -11.55 -5.28 8.78
N GLY A 76 -11.59 -5.21 7.44
CA GLY A 76 -12.80 -5.51 6.67
C GLY A 76 -12.86 -4.85 5.30
N ASP A 77 -12.27 -3.66 5.19
CA ASP A 77 -12.51 -2.75 4.06
C ASP A 77 -11.54 -2.99 2.91
N LEU A 78 -10.27 -3.28 3.20
CA LEU A 78 -9.27 -3.70 2.23
C LEU A 78 -8.13 -4.44 2.94
N TRP A 79 -7.58 -5.44 2.26
CA TRP A 79 -6.44 -6.21 2.71
C TRP A 79 -5.44 -6.42 1.57
N ALA A 80 -4.22 -6.79 1.90
CA ALA A 80 -3.19 -7.08 0.91
C ALA A 80 -2.69 -8.52 1.05
N ARG A 81 -2.93 -9.40 0.07
CA ARG A 81 -2.30 -10.73 0.06
C ARG A 81 -0.92 -10.62 -0.54
N ALA A 82 0.13 -11.00 0.18
CA ALA A 82 1.48 -11.02 -0.36
C ALA A 82 1.99 -12.47 -0.46
N GLU A 83 2.19 -12.93 -1.68
CA GLU A 83 2.60 -14.30 -1.97
C GLU A 83 3.92 -14.32 -2.73
N VAL A 84 4.84 -15.21 -2.31
CA VAL A 84 6.05 -15.50 -3.09
C VAL A 84 5.80 -16.75 -3.92
N VAL A 85 5.86 -16.60 -5.25
CA VAL A 85 5.67 -17.70 -6.21
C VAL A 85 6.93 -17.82 -7.06
N GLY A 86 7.82 -18.74 -6.68
CA GLY A 86 9.12 -18.89 -7.34
C GLY A 86 10.00 -17.67 -7.11
N ASP A 87 10.33 -16.96 -8.19
CA ASP A 87 11.13 -15.73 -8.21
C ASP A 87 10.29 -14.45 -8.25
N ARG A 88 8.99 -14.54 -7.92
CA ARG A 88 8.05 -13.42 -8.00
C ARG A 88 7.38 -13.14 -6.67
N LEU A 89 7.30 -11.86 -6.33
CA LEU A 89 6.43 -11.36 -5.27
C LEU A 89 5.15 -10.85 -5.92
N VAL A 90 4.04 -11.51 -5.61
CA VAL A 90 2.70 -11.14 -6.06
C VAL A 90 1.96 -10.49 -4.91
N VAL A 91 1.44 -9.29 -5.13
CA VAL A 91 0.61 -8.58 -4.15
C VAL A 91 -0.77 -8.32 -4.71
N ARG A 92 -1.80 -8.72 -3.96
CA ARG A 92 -3.21 -8.51 -4.31
C ARG A 92 -3.87 -7.63 -3.26
N LEU A 93 -4.41 -6.49 -3.67
CA LEU A 93 -5.37 -5.77 -2.84
C LEU A 93 -6.72 -6.48 -2.97
N VAL A 94 -7.32 -6.86 -1.86
CA VAL A 94 -8.54 -7.66 -1.80
C VAL A 94 -9.55 -7.04 -0.84
N THR A 95 -10.83 -7.17 -1.14
CA THR A 95 -11.92 -6.69 -0.29
C THR A 95 -13.13 -7.62 -0.41
N SER A 96 -14.21 -7.35 0.32
CA SER A 96 -15.48 -8.06 0.11
C SER A 96 -16.26 -7.45 -1.05
N ALA A 97 -17.05 -8.28 -1.76
CA ALA A 97 -17.93 -7.79 -2.83
C ALA A 97 -18.94 -6.72 -2.35
N GLN A 98 -19.35 -6.79 -1.07
CA GLN A 98 -20.18 -5.77 -0.44
C GLN A 98 -19.46 -4.41 -0.39
N ARG A 99 -18.18 -4.39 -0.01
CA ARG A 99 -17.38 -3.16 0.07
C ARG A 99 -17.14 -2.54 -1.30
N VAL A 100 -16.90 -3.36 -2.33
CA VAL A 100 -16.86 -2.88 -3.72
C VAL A 100 -18.16 -2.13 -4.06
N THR A 101 -19.30 -2.76 -3.80
CA THR A 101 -20.63 -2.17 -4.08
C THR A 101 -20.86 -0.86 -3.32
N GLU A 102 -20.41 -0.78 -2.07
CA GLU A 102 -20.54 0.42 -1.25
C GLU A 102 -19.62 1.55 -1.73
N ALA A 103 -18.35 1.26 -2.02
CA ALA A 103 -17.37 2.24 -2.48
C ALA A 103 -17.77 2.90 -3.80
N VAL A 104 -18.37 2.14 -4.72
CA VAL A 104 -18.78 2.66 -6.03
C VAL A 104 -20.19 3.24 -6.06
N ARG A 105 -20.96 3.18 -4.96
CA ARG A 105 -22.37 3.58 -4.92
C ARG A 105 -22.58 5.04 -5.35
N HIS A 106 -21.61 5.90 -5.06
CA HIS A 106 -21.66 7.34 -5.36
C HIS A 106 -20.99 7.70 -6.69
N LEU A 107 -20.40 6.72 -7.38
CA LEU A 107 -19.78 6.89 -8.69
C LEU A 107 -20.82 6.72 -9.82
N ASP A 108 -20.46 7.19 -11.01
CA ASP A 108 -21.35 7.16 -12.16
C ASP A 108 -21.74 5.72 -12.57
N GLU A 109 -22.85 5.60 -13.30
CA GLU A 109 -23.42 4.29 -13.70
C GLU A 109 -22.50 3.50 -14.64
N GLU A 110 -21.67 4.19 -15.43
CA GLU A 110 -20.74 3.56 -16.36
C GLU A 110 -19.59 2.91 -15.57
N PHE A 111 -18.99 3.63 -14.64
CA PHE A 111 -17.97 3.13 -13.73
C PHE A 111 -18.48 1.92 -12.93
N ARG A 112 -19.69 2.01 -12.36
CA ARG A 112 -20.31 0.89 -11.62
C ARG A 112 -20.46 -0.38 -12.47
N ARG A 113 -20.86 -0.22 -13.74
CA ARG A 113 -20.97 -1.35 -14.68
C ARG A 113 -19.62 -1.99 -14.97
N ILE A 114 -18.58 -1.18 -15.17
CA ILE A 114 -17.24 -1.67 -15.48
C ILE A 114 -16.63 -2.39 -14.26
N VAL A 115 -16.76 -1.83 -13.06
CA VAL A 115 -16.28 -2.46 -11.81
C VAL A 115 -16.98 -3.79 -11.52
N THR A 116 -18.28 -3.89 -11.78
CA THR A 116 -19.03 -5.14 -11.61
C THR A 116 -18.49 -6.26 -12.50
N GLY A 117 -17.92 -5.93 -13.67
CA GLY A 117 -17.25 -6.89 -14.55
C GLY A 117 -15.80 -7.22 -14.13
N LEU A 118 -15.16 -6.36 -13.34
CA LEU A 118 -13.76 -6.50 -12.90
C LEU A 118 -13.58 -7.37 -11.67
N ALA A 119 -14.57 -7.42 -10.77
CA ALA A 119 -14.57 -8.24 -9.55
C ALA A 119 -14.71 -9.76 -9.83
N SER A 120 -13.97 -10.27 -10.82
CA SER A 120 -14.14 -11.60 -11.40
C SER A 120 -13.26 -12.68 -10.76
N GLU A 121 -12.23 -12.32 -9.99
CA GLU A 121 -11.43 -13.30 -9.23
C GLU A 121 -11.87 -13.27 -7.76
N GLU A 122 -12.93 -14.03 -7.48
CA GLU A 122 -13.33 -14.38 -6.12
C GLU A 122 -12.34 -15.42 -5.58
N LEU A 123 -11.73 -15.08 -4.46
CA LEU A 123 -10.78 -15.90 -3.74
C LEU A 123 -11.54 -16.94 -2.90
N PRO A 124 -10.90 -18.05 -2.49
CA PRO A 124 -11.57 -19.13 -1.76
C PRO A 124 -12.28 -18.71 -0.47
N ASP A 125 -11.92 -17.56 0.09
CA ASP A 125 -12.50 -16.97 1.29
C ASP A 125 -13.62 -15.94 1.01
N GLY A 126 -14.07 -15.83 -0.24
CA GLY A 126 -15.17 -14.94 -0.65
C GLY A 126 -14.77 -13.47 -0.83
N ARG A 127 -13.47 -13.16 -0.77
CA ARG A 127 -12.94 -11.83 -1.09
C ARG A 127 -12.71 -11.71 -2.59
N VAL A 128 -12.79 -10.51 -3.12
CA VAL A 128 -12.54 -10.19 -4.52
C VAL A 128 -11.24 -9.42 -4.66
N THR A 129 -10.47 -9.72 -5.70
CA THR A 129 -9.26 -8.96 -6.04
C THR A 129 -9.64 -7.62 -6.67
N VAL A 130 -9.07 -6.54 -6.12
CA VAL A 130 -9.21 -5.15 -6.60
C VAL A 130 -8.06 -4.78 -7.51
N LEU A 131 -6.82 -4.99 -7.05
CA LEU A 131 -5.60 -4.66 -7.77
C LEU A 131 -4.60 -5.80 -7.58
N ARG A 132 -3.93 -6.22 -8.66
CA ARG A 132 -2.87 -7.24 -8.60
C ARG A 132 -1.59 -6.67 -9.21
N ARG A 133 -0.51 -6.73 -8.43
CA ARG A 133 0.84 -6.28 -8.83
C ARG A 133 1.83 -7.43 -8.65
N GLU A 134 2.86 -7.44 -9.48
CA GLU A 134 3.86 -8.49 -9.43
C GLU A 134 5.22 -7.95 -9.88
N ILE A 135 6.25 -8.27 -9.11
CA ILE A 135 7.64 -7.97 -9.42
C ILE A 135 8.50 -9.21 -9.33
N VAL A 136 9.57 -9.24 -10.12
CA VAL A 136 10.64 -10.24 -9.97
C VAL A 136 11.48 -9.86 -8.75
N ILE A 137 11.83 -10.86 -7.96
CA ILE A 137 12.61 -10.72 -6.72
C ILE A 137 13.77 -11.74 -6.70
N ASP A 138 14.73 -11.48 -5.82
CA ASP A 138 15.57 -12.55 -5.26
C ASP A 138 14.91 -13.04 -3.95
N PRO A 139 14.42 -14.31 -3.89
CA PRO A 139 13.81 -14.85 -2.69
C PRO A 139 14.73 -14.84 -1.46
N ALA A 140 16.05 -14.95 -1.64
CA ALA A 140 17.00 -14.90 -0.53
C ALA A 140 17.09 -13.48 0.04
N ALA A 141 17.19 -12.46 -0.82
CA ALA A 141 17.20 -11.06 -0.41
C ALA A 141 15.89 -10.62 0.27
N LEU A 142 14.76 -11.20 -0.15
CA LEU A 142 13.46 -10.98 0.48
C LEU A 142 13.35 -11.69 1.84
N ALA A 143 13.91 -12.91 1.99
CA ALA A 143 13.93 -13.64 3.26
C ALA A 143 14.75 -12.93 4.35
N ASP A 144 15.77 -12.17 3.97
CA ASP A 144 16.56 -11.34 4.89
C ASP A 144 15.75 -10.15 5.45
N GLN A 145 14.56 -9.86 4.91
CA GLN A 145 13.65 -8.80 5.39
C GLN A 145 12.75 -9.33 6.51
N VAL A 146 13.30 -9.43 7.72
CA VAL A 146 12.59 -10.00 8.89
C VAL A 146 11.24 -9.30 9.12
N GLY A 147 10.17 -10.09 9.05
CA GLY A 147 8.79 -9.67 9.31
C GLY A 147 8.09 -9.00 8.13
N LEU A 148 8.71 -8.88 6.95
CA LEU A 148 8.07 -8.33 5.75
C LEU A 148 6.97 -9.24 5.19
N LEU A 149 7.15 -10.56 5.33
CA LEU A 149 6.18 -11.59 4.94
C LEU A 149 5.69 -12.37 6.18
N PRO A 150 4.52 -13.03 6.11
CA PRO A 150 4.04 -13.90 7.17
C PRO A 150 5.10 -14.92 7.65
N GLY A 151 5.40 -14.97 8.96
CA GLY A 151 6.39 -15.90 9.54
C GLY A 151 6.90 -15.56 10.95
N PRO A 152 7.93 -16.25 11.48
CA PRO A 152 8.56 -15.90 12.76
C PRO A 152 9.24 -14.52 12.71
N GLY A 153 8.96 -13.65 13.69
CA GLY A 153 9.49 -12.27 13.72
C GLY A 153 8.57 -11.22 13.06
N HIS A 154 7.39 -11.65 12.65
CA HIS A 154 6.32 -10.83 12.09
C HIS A 154 5.80 -9.76 13.08
N ARG A 155 5.53 -8.54 12.59
CA ARG A 155 4.88 -7.45 13.37
C ARG A 155 3.61 -6.98 12.69
N ALA A 156 2.52 -6.92 13.46
CA ALA A 156 1.27 -6.34 12.99
C ALA A 156 1.43 -4.85 12.70
N ALA A 157 0.85 -4.38 11.61
CA ALA A 157 0.37 -3.00 11.55
C ALA A 157 -0.56 -2.76 12.73
N LEU A 158 -0.39 -1.67 13.46
CA LEU A 158 -1.27 -1.28 14.55
C LEU A 158 -2.01 0.00 14.15
N SER A 159 -3.27 0.11 14.54
CA SER A 159 -4.02 1.36 14.51
C SER A 159 -3.42 2.34 15.53
N PRO A 160 -3.79 3.63 15.50
CA PRO A 160 -3.40 4.59 16.52
C PRO A 160 -3.75 4.16 17.95
N GLU A 161 -4.83 3.40 18.11
CA GLU A 161 -5.29 2.84 19.38
C GLU A 161 -4.47 1.62 19.83
N GLY A 162 -3.54 1.14 19.00
CA GLY A 162 -2.69 -0.02 19.25
C GLY A 162 -3.33 -1.35 18.87
N ASP A 163 -4.47 -1.33 18.18
CA ASP A 163 -5.14 -2.55 17.73
C ASP A 163 -4.55 -3.02 16.39
N PRO A 164 -4.31 -4.32 16.18
CA PRO A 164 -3.76 -4.79 14.91
C PRO A 164 -4.70 -4.47 13.74
N CYS A 165 -4.18 -3.82 12.70
CA CYS A 165 -4.84 -3.67 11.41
C CYS A 165 -4.74 -5.00 10.65
N GLY A 166 -5.88 -5.65 10.40
CA GLY A 166 -5.93 -6.96 9.73
C GLY A 166 -5.39 -8.11 10.59
N ASP A 167 -4.96 -9.22 9.96
CA ASP A 167 -4.59 -10.47 10.64
C ASP A 167 -3.16 -10.44 11.21
N ARG A 168 -2.78 -9.31 11.83
CA ARG A 168 -1.48 -9.05 12.46
C ARG A 168 -0.31 -9.01 11.48
N LEU A 169 -0.52 -8.66 10.22
CA LEU A 169 0.54 -8.68 9.22
C LEU A 169 1.23 -7.32 9.00
N ARG A 170 2.43 -7.31 8.39
CA ARG A 170 3.18 -6.07 8.14
C ARG A 170 2.45 -5.37 7.01
N PRO A 171 2.27 -4.06 7.13
CA PRO A 171 1.41 -3.38 6.20
C PRO A 171 2.05 -3.32 4.82
N VAL A 172 1.22 -3.52 3.80
CA VAL A 172 1.51 -3.00 2.47
C VAL A 172 1.17 -1.52 2.50
N LEU A 173 2.13 -0.67 2.15
CA LEU A 173 1.92 0.77 2.02
C LEU A 173 1.38 1.02 0.62
N ALA A 174 0.12 1.40 0.51
CA ALA A 174 -0.44 1.89 -0.73
C ALA A 174 -0.36 3.43 -0.72
N ILE A 175 0.19 4.00 -1.79
CA ILE A 175 0.32 5.45 -1.97
C ILE A 175 -0.50 5.82 -3.19
N ASP A 176 -1.52 6.66 -3.00
CA ASP A 176 -2.30 7.18 -4.10
C ASP A 176 -1.64 8.41 -4.72
N HIS A 177 -1.81 8.59 -6.02
CA HIS A 177 -1.22 9.69 -6.75
C HIS A 177 -1.94 9.92 -8.08
N GLU A 178 -1.80 11.13 -8.64
CA GLU A 178 -2.33 11.44 -9.97
C GLU A 178 -1.32 11.13 -11.09
N GLY A 179 -1.68 10.24 -12.02
CA GLY A 179 -0.89 9.91 -13.21
C GLY A 179 0.35 9.07 -12.92
N PRO A 180 1.03 8.48 -13.92
CA PRO A 180 2.12 7.54 -13.67
C PRO A 180 3.30 8.17 -12.92
N ALA A 181 3.72 7.53 -11.82
CA ALA A 181 4.79 8.01 -10.95
C ALA A 181 5.84 6.92 -10.69
N THR A 182 7.09 7.35 -10.59
CA THR A 182 8.20 6.52 -10.09
C THR A 182 8.21 6.55 -8.56
N LEU A 183 8.91 5.62 -7.92
CA LEU A 183 9.02 5.62 -6.45
C LEU A 183 9.53 6.95 -5.89
N GLU A 184 10.54 7.55 -6.52
CA GLU A 184 11.09 8.84 -6.11
C GLU A 184 10.02 9.95 -6.12
N ARG A 185 9.16 9.96 -7.14
CA ARG A 185 8.08 10.95 -7.24
C ARG A 185 6.99 10.72 -6.22
N LEU A 186 6.65 9.46 -5.92
CA LEU A 186 5.69 9.11 -4.88
C LEU A 186 6.16 9.56 -3.51
N VAL A 187 7.42 9.26 -3.15
CA VAL A 187 7.98 9.65 -1.86
C VAL A 187 8.11 11.16 -1.74
N ALA A 188 8.42 11.87 -2.83
CA ALA A 188 8.41 13.33 -2.85
C ALA A 188 7.00 13.89 -2.63
N ALA A 189 5.98 13.37 -3.34
CA ALA A 189 4.60 13.80 -3.20
C ALA A 189 4.05 13.59 -1.78
N LEU A 190 4.48 12.53 -1.08
CA LEU A 190 4.15 12.34 0.34
C LEU A 190 4.76 13.42 1.24
N GLY A 191 5.96 13.90 0.93
CA GLY A 191 6.61 14.97 1.71
C GLY A 191 6.03 16.35 1.45
N ASP A 192 5.34 16.52 0.32
CA ASP A 192 4.70 17.76 -0.12
C ASP A 192 3.18 17.78 0.16
N ASP A 193 2.64 16.77 0.85
CA ASP A 193 1.20 16.56 1.12
C ASP A 193 0.33 16.44 -0.16
N GLU A 194 0.94 16.02 -1.27
CA GLU A 194 0.28 15.82 -2.58
C GLU A 194 -0.16 14.37 -2.83
N ALA A 195 0.18 13.46 -1.92
CA ALA A 195 -0.18 12.04 -1.96
C ALA A 195 -0.54 11.56 -0.55
N SER A 196 -1.39 10.54 -0.44
CA SER A 196 -1.76 9.94 0.83
C SER A 196 -1.11 8.58 1.00
N VAL A 197 -0.76 8.21 2.23
CA VAL A 197 -0.35 6.84 2.57
C VAL A 197 -1.51 6.10 3.19
N MET A 198 -1.68 4.86 2.76
CA MET A 198 -2.59 3.94 3.40
C MET A 198 -1.88 2.66 3.82
N VAL A 199 -2.15 2.26 5.06
CA VAL A 199 -1.56 1.10 5.73
C VAL A 199 -2.51 -0.07 5.58
N VAL A 200 -2.23 -0.97 4.64
CA VAL A 200 -3.08 -2.14 4.37
C VAL A 200 -2.57 -3.35 5.12
N GLY A 201 -3.37 -3.89 6.04
CA GLY A 201 -3.06 -5.15 6.71
C GLY A 201 -2.89 -6.27 5.68
N ALA A 202 -1.78 -7.00 5.77
CA ALA A 202 -1.53 -8.11 4.86
C ALA A 202 -2.23 -9.41 5.32
N ASP A 203 -2.35 -10.42 4.44
CA ASP A 203 -2.62 -11.84 4.74
C ASP A 203 -1.57 -12.78 4.10
#